data_AF-K9Z042-F1
#
_entry.id   AF-K9Z042-F1
#
_cell.length_a   1.000
_cell.length_b   1.000
_cell.length_c   1.000
_cell.angle_alpha   90.00
_cell.angle_beta   90.00
_cell.angle_gamma   90.00
#
_symmetry.space_group_name_H-M   'P 1'
#
loop_
_entity.id
_entity.type
_entity.pdbx_description
1 polymer ?
#
loop_
_entity_poly.entity_id
_entity_poly.type
_entity_poly.pdbx_seq_one_letter_code
_entity_poly.pdbx_strand_id
1 'polypeptide(L)' 'MNQPQPSITPNTQEPKFGFNKYAERLNGRAAMIGFVSLLLVEFFTGKGMLSWLGLL' A
#
# COMPACT_ATOMS: atom_id res chain seq x y z
N MET A 1 -14.05 -21.99 35.67
CA MET A 1 -14.17 -20.53 35.93
C MET A 1 -14.33 -19.86 34.57
N ASN A 2 -15.55 -19.42 34.21
CA ASN A 2 -15.80 -18.74 32.94
C ASN A 2 -15.42 -17.27 33.08
N GLN A 3 -14.39 -16.83 32.36
CA GLN A 3 -14.05 -15.41 32.27
C GLN A 3 -15.17 -14.65 31.56
N PRO A 4 -15.66 -13.52 32.10
CA PRO A 4 -16.58 -12.66 31.37
C PRO A 4 -15.85 -12.03 30.19
N GLN A 5 -16.32 -12.31 28.97
CA GLN A 5 -15.85 -11.62 27.77
C GLN A 5 -16.40 -10.19 27.79
N PRO A 6 -15.58 -9.16 27.58
CA PRO A 6 -16.06 -7.79 27.50
C PRO A 6 -16.95 -7.61 26.25
N SER A 7 -18.25 -7.36 26.44
CA SER A 7 -19.22 -7.13 25.34
C SER A 7 -19.07 -5.79 24.61
N ILE A 8 -18.16 -4.91 25.03
CA ILE A 8 -17.92 -3.62 24.39
C ILE A 8 -16.45 -3.59 23.96
N THR A 9 -16.19 -3.78 22.67
CA THR A 9 -14.90 -3.38 22.09
C THR A 9 -14.87 -1.85 22.11
N PRO A 10 -13.93 -1.20 22.83
CA PRO A 10 -13.84 0.25 22.81
C PRO A 10 -13.66 0.71 21.36
N ASN A 11 -14.57 1.58 20.89
CA ASN A 11 -14.49 2.21 19.57
C ASN A 11 -13.28 3.15 19.56
N THR A 12 -12.11 2.56 19.33
CA THR A 12 -10.86 3.30 19.17
C THR A 12 -10.92 3.86 17.77
N GLN A 13 -11.33 5.13 17.64
CA GLN A 13 -11.34 5.80 16.35
C GLN A 13 -9.89 5.86 15.85
N GLU A 14 -9.57 5.05 14.82
CA GLU A 14 -8.25 5.10 14.20
C GLU A 14 -8.00 6.53 13.71
N PRO A 15 -6.82 7.11 13.97
CA PRO A 15 -6.50 8.45 13.54
C PRO A 15 -6.62 8.53 12.01
N LYS A 16 -7.52 9.38 11.50
CA LYS A 16 -7.81 9.50 10.06
C LYS A 16 -6.62 10.04 9.25
N PHE A 17 -5.62 10.61 9.91
CA PHE A 17 -4.44 11.20 9.30
C PHE A 17 -3.16 10.51 9.77
N GLY A 18 -2.17 10.42 8.88
CA GLY A 18 -0.89 9.74 9.13
C GLY A 18 -0.92 8.25 8.80
N PHE A 19 -0.09 7.48 9.49
CA PHE A 19 -0.01 6.03 9.32
C PHE A 19 -1.21 5.38 10.01
N ASN A 20 -2.27 5.15 9.24
CA ASN A 20 -3.42 4.36 9.65
C ASN A 20 -3.68 3.24 8.63
N LYS A 21 -4.44 2.24 9.07
CA LYS A 21 -4.69 1.02 8.32
C LYS A 21 -5.35 1.26 6.96
N TYR A 22 -6.19 2.29 6.86
CA TYR A 22 -6.81 2.67 5.60
C TYR A 22 -5.78 3.25 4.63
N ALA A 23 -4.97 4.21 5.08
CA ALA A 23 -3.92 4.85 4.28
C ALA A 23 -2.87 3.82 3.81
N GLU A 24 -2.45 2.92 4.68
CA GLU A 24 -1.51 1.85 4.33
C GLU A 24 -2.06 0.92 3.24
N ARG A 25 -3.33 0.50 3.37
CA ARG A 25 -3.99 -0.33 2.34
C ARG A 25 -4.13 0.41 1.01
N LEU A 26 -4.47 1.69 1.05
CA LEU A 26 -4.61 2.51 -0.16
C LEU A 26 -3.26 2.68 -0.86
N ASN A 27 -2.22 3.06 -0.11
CA ASN A 27 -0.86 3.21 -0.61
C ASN A 27 -0.30 1.89 -1.15
N GLY A 28 -0.56 0.77 -0.48
CA GLY A 28 -0.14 -0.55 -0.95
C GLY A 28 -0.78 -0.94 -2.29
N ARG A 29 -2.07 -0.63 -2.50
CA ARG A 29 -2.74 -0.84 -3.79
C ARG A 29 -2.17 0.05 -4.88
N ALA A 30 -1.95 1.33 -4.58
CA ALA A 30 -1.32 2.26 -5.51
C ALA A 30 0.09 1.78 -5.92
N ALA A 31 0.87 1.26 -4.97
CA ALA A 31 2.18 0.68 -5.24
C ALA A 31 2.12 -0.56 -6.14
N MET A 32 1.17 -1.49 -5.91
CA MET A 32 0.97 -2.66 -6.78
C MET A 32 0.61 -2.25 -8.21
N ILE A 33 -0.29 -1.28 -8.37
CA ILE A 33 -0.67 -0.76 -9.69
C ILE A 33 0.54 -0.10 -10.35
N GLY A 34 1.26 0.78 -9.64
CA GLY A 34 2.44 1.46 -10.15
C GLY A 34 3.54 0.49 -10.60
N PHE A 35 3.77 -0.59 -9.84
CA PHE A 35 4.75 -1.60 -10.20
C PHE A 35 4.36 -2.37 -11.48
N VAL A 36 3.09 -2.78 -11.61
CA VAL A 36 2.62 -3.46 -12.83
C VAL A 36 2.68 -2.52 -14.04
N SER A 37 2.27 -1.26 -13.87
CA SER A 37 2.39 -0.23 -14.91
C SER A 37 3.85 -0.02 -15.33
N LEU A 38 4.79 -0.03 -14.38
CA LEU A 38 6.22 0.05 -14.67
C LEU A 38 6.66 -1.09 -15.59
N LEU A 39 6.36 -2.33 -15.22
CA LEU A 39 6.72 -3.51 -16.03
C LEU A 39 6.11 -3.47 -17.43
N LEU A 40 4.87 -3.00 -17.57
CA LEU A 40 4.23 -2.83 -18.87
C LEU A 40 4.98 -1.80 -19.73
N VAL A 41 5.33 -0.64 -19.17
CA VAL A 41 6.09 0.40 -19.88
C VAL A 41 7.46 -0.12 -20.32
N GLU A 42 8.17 -0.84 -19.44
CA GLU A 42 9.45 -1.46 -19.76
C GLU A 42 9.31 -2.47 -20.90
N PHE A 43 8.26 -3.30 -20.88
CA PHE A 43 7.97 -4.28 -21.92
C PHE A 43 7.69 -3.62 -23.28
N PHE A 44 6.88 -2.56 -23.33
CA PHE A 44 6.58 -1.87 -24.59
C PHE A 44 7.74 -1.02 -25.11
N THR A 45 8.53 -0.43 -24.22
CA THR A 45 9.63 0.47 -24.61
C THR A 45 10.92 -0.30 -24.88
N GLY A 46 11.08 -1.51 -24.32
CA GLY A 46 12.31 -2.28 -24.36
C GLY A 46 13.47 -1.64 -23.59
N LYS A 47 13.19 -0.61 -22.77
CA LYS A 47 14.15 0.13 -21.96
C LYS A 47 13.71 0.09 -20.52
N GLY A 48 14.61 -0.32 -19.63
CA GLY A 48 14.35 -0.32 -18.19
C GLY A 48 14.21 1.10 -17.62
N MET A 49 13.50 1.23 -16.50
CA MET A 49 13.31 2.50 -15.79
C MET A 49 14.64 3.20 -15.46
N LEU A 50 15.67 2.43 -15.10
CA LEU A 50 17.00 3.00 -14.79
C LEU A 50 17.65 3.70 -15.99
N SER A 51 17.40 3.21 -17.21
CA SER A 51 17.91 3.84 -18.42
C SER A 51 17.21 5.18 -18.69
N TRP A 52 15.93 5.29 -18.36
CA TRP A 52 15.21 6.56 -18.41
C TRP A 52 15.72 7.59 -17.40
N LEU A 53 16.21 7.13 -16.25
CA LEU A 53 16.85 7.98 -15.24
C LEU A 53 18.31 8.33 -15.58
N GLY A 54 18.84 7.81 -16.69
CA GLY A 54 20.23 8.05 -17.13
C GLY A 54 21.29 7.34 -16.28
N LEU A 55 20.88 6.30 -15.53
CA LEU A 55 21.76 5.52 -14.66
C LEU A 55 22.37 4.31 -15.36
N LEU A 56 21.88 3.98 -16.56
CA LEU A 56 22.34 2.92 -17.47
C LEU A 56 22.27 3.43 -18.92
#